data_AF-A0A2H2Z8Q8-F1
#
_entry.id   AF-A0A2H2Z8Q8-F1
#
_cell.length_a   1.000
_cell.length_b   1.000
_cell.length_c   1.000
_cell.angle_alpha   90.00
_cell.angle_beta   90.00
_cell.angle_gamma   90.00
#
_symmetry.space_group_name_H-M   'P 1'
#
loop_
_entity.id
_entity.type
_entity.pdbx_description
1 polymer ?
#
loop_
_entity_poly.entity_id
_entity_poly.type
_entity_poly.pdbx_seq_one_letter_code
_entity_poly.pdbx_strand_id
1 'polypeptide(L)'
;MTRRLQEATEEAMLSGGSAGRRAVEDAGFSEELKEKLLSKLADANFRHEYSSAFTEKDLTSAAGEGTRHIATSTPWTGEEHTADAVLRMLDDANKPLKPELRGKFQPPVVDPRVKRTAAVPPRQRALNARDRASFYAGMGMKEDKGLSDKEREEMKSLFRSRFEPVARVMPSTPSGLAALANDHIENAIARGQFKNIARGKGVELDLNRSNPYVDTTEYLMNRIIQRQDIVPPWIDKQQELSKAADALRSRLRADWKRHAARMIAAKGGSLEEQMARAEQYAAAERVYNPRQVAGKAVDAAGQDAGQPGEQDLGPLPRPFRDPDWEKAEHAYLKLSIEQLNALTRSYNLMAPELAKKPYYNLQRELDACFADVAPLIAKEIKDRATGPRATSRLSSKPPPFTGEGIMGSLGGKDSVKIHDSRAQPYGFKEWWNDVWKK
;
A
#
# COMPACT_ATOMS: atom_id res chain seq x y z
N MET A 1 -14.84 -36.52 -73.54
CA MET A 1 -13.45 -36.75 -73.10
C MET A 1 -12.77 -35.49 -72.56
N THR A 2 -13.17 -34.29 -73.00
CA THR A 2 -12.54 -33.00 -72.65
C THR A 2 -12.60 -32.65 -71.15
N ARG A 3 -13.73 -32.86 -70.46
CA ARG A 3 -13.88 -32.51 -69.04
C ARG A 3 -12.98 -33.35 -68.10
N ARG A 4 -12.84 -34.65 -68.35
CA ARG A 4 -11.97 -35.51 -67.53
C ARG A 4 -10.49 -35.26 -67.79
N LEU A 5 -10.12 -34.94 -69.04
CA LEU A 5 -8.78 -34.47 -69.37
C LEU A 5 -8.50 -33.14 -68.68
N GLN A 6 -9.46 -32.22 -68.70
CA GLN A 6 -9.36 -30.95 -67.97
C GLN A 6 -9.18 -31.16 -66.47
N GLU A 7 -10.01 -31.98 -65.84
CA GLU A 7 -9.91 -32.32 -64.40
C GLU A 7 -8.55 -32.98 -64.08
N ALA A 8 -8.08 -33.92 -64.92
CA ALA A 8 -6.76 -34.55 -64.76
C ALA A 8 -5.60 -33.55 -64.94
N THR A 9 -5.72 -32.58 -65.85
CA THR A 9 -4.73 -31.51 -66.01
C THR A 9 -4.79 -30.49 -64.87
N GLU A 10 -5.97 -30.19 -64.33
CA GLU A 10 -6.15 -29.36 -63.15
C GLU A 10 -5.48 -30.02 -61.94
N GLU A 11 -5.71 -31.32 -61.72
CA GLU A 11 -5.07 -32.11 -60.65
C GLU A 11 -3.54 -32.19 -60.81
N ALA A 12 -3.05 -32.38 -62.04
CA ALA A 12 -1.62 -32.36 -62.33
C ALA A 12 -0.98 -30.97 -62.11
N MET A 13 -1.72 -29.89 -62.29
CA MET A 13 -1.26 -28.51 -62.04
C MET A 13 -1.25 -28.15 -60.55
N LEU A 14 -2.25 -28.62 -59.78
CA LEU A 14 -2.28 -28.41 -58.33
C LEU A 14 -1.22 -29.26 -57.60
N SER A 15 -0.95 -30.49 -58.06
CA SER A 15 0.00 -31.40 -57.42
C SER A 15 1.42 -31.35 -57.96
N GLY A 16 1.62 -31.00 -59.25
CA GLY A 16 2.88 -31.13 -59.98
C GLY A 16 3.82 -29.91 -59.92
N GLY A 17 3.49 -28.88 -59.13
CA GLY A 17 4.36 -27.71 -58.93
C GLY A 17 4.73 -26.96 -60.23
N SER A 18 5.97 -26.48 -60.34
CA SER A 18 6.44 -25.69 -61.50
C SER A 18 6.60 -26.52 -62.78
N ALA A 19 6.78 -27.84 -62.67
CA ALA A 19 6.90 -28.73 -63.82
C ALA A 19 5.55 -28.94 -64.52
N GLY A 20 4.45 -29.02 -63.74
CA GLY A 20 3.09 -29.05 -64.29
C GLY A 20 2.76 -27.79 -65.09
N ARG A 21 3.17 -26.61 -64.59
CA ARG A 21 2.94 -25.31 -65.27
C ARG A 21 3.61 -25.25 -66.64
N ARG A 22 4.86 -25.72 -66.73
CA ARG A 22 5.61 -25.78 -68.00
C ARG A 22 4.99 -26.76 -68.99
N ALA A 23 4.57 -27.94 -68.52
CA ALA A 23 3.93 -28.93 -69.39
C ALA A 23 2.61 -28.43 -70.01
N VAL A 24 1.88 -27.55 -69.32
CA VAL A 24 0.66 -26.91 -69.83
C VAL A 24 0.95 -25.72 -70.75
N GLU A 25 2.07 -25.01 -70.53
CA GLU A 25 2.54 -23.98 -71.46
C GLU A 25 3.07 -24.56 -72.77
N ASP A 26 3.69 -25.74 -72.71
CA ASP A 26 4.22 -26.49 -73.85
C ASP A 26 3.12 -27.27 -74.60
N ALA A 27 2.02 -27.61 -73.91
CA ALA A 27 0.85 -28.18 -74.53
C ALA A 27 0.05 -27.07 -75.22
N GLY A 28 -0.12 -27.16 -76.55
CA GLY A 28 -0.82 -26.18 -77.39
C GLY A 28 -2.34 -26.09 -77.15
N PHE A 29 -2.75 -25.78 -75.92
CA PHE A 29 -4.12 -25.48 -75.56
C PHE A 29 -4.58 -24.15 -76.18
N SER A 30 -5.89 -23.98 -76.39
CA SER A 30 -6.45 -22.70 -76.82
C SER A 30 -6.19 -21.62 -75.75
N GLU A 31 -5.94 -20.39 -76.20
CA GLU A 31 -5.67 -19.24 -75.31
C GLU A 31 -6.79 -19.03 -74.29
N GLU A 32 -8.05 -19.15 -74.71
CA GLU A 32 -9.23 -19.05 -73.82
C GLU A 32 -9.24 -20.11 -72.71
N LEU A 33 -8.72 -21.31 -72.96
CA LEU A 33 -8.67 -22.37 -71.97
C LEU A 33 -7.54 -22.12 -70.98
N LYS A 34 -6.38 -21.66 -71.46
CA LYS A 34 -5.25 -21.26 -70.63
C LYS A 34 -5.64 -20.15 -69.66
N GLU A 35 -6.35 -19.13 -70.14
CA GLU A 35 -6.87 -18.04 -69.29
C GLU A 35 -7.84 -18.55 -68.21
N LYS A 36 -8.76 -19.46 -68.57
CA LYS A 36 -9.70 -20.08 -67.61
C LYS A 36 -9.00 -20.95 -66.57
N LEU A 37 -7.93 -21.64 -66.93
CA LEU A 37 -7.15 -22.44 -65.98
C LEU A 37 -6.33 -21.54 -65.04
N LEU A 38 -5.72 -20.49 -65.57
CA LEU A 38 -4.98 -19.52 -64.76
C LEU A 38 -5.89 -18.73 -63.82
N SER A 39 -7.10 -18.37 -64.24
CA SER A 39 -8.07 -17.69 -63.36
C SER A 39 -8.55 -18.60 -62.24
N LYS A 40 -8.87 -19.87 -62.53
CA LYS A 40 -9.20 -20.86 -61.50
C LYS A 40 -8.04 -21.11 -60.53
N LEU A 41 -6.80 -21.12 -61.02
CA LEU A 41 -5.62 -21.25 -60.17
C LEU A 41 -5.46 -20.03 -59.27
N ALA A 42 -5.62 -18.83 -59.83
CA ALA A 42 -5.59 -17.59 -59.05
C ALA A 42 -6.69 -17.59 -57.97
N ASP A 43 -7.90 -18.02 -58.32
CA ASP A 43 -9.02 -18.16 -57.38
C ASP A 43 -8.74 -19.20 -56.28
N ALA A 44 -8.10 -20.33 -56.64
CA ALA A 44 -7.73 -21.37 -55.68
C ALA A 44 -6.62 -20.90 -54.73
N ASN A 45 -5.59 -20.24 -55.26
CA ASN A 45 -4.51 -19.65 -54.45
C ASN A 45 -5.07 -18.57 -53.52
N PHE A 46 -5.95 -17.70 -54.03
CA PHE A 46 -6.63 -16.67 -53.24
C PHE A 46 -7.45 -17.29 -52.10
N ARG A 47 -8.20 -18.36 -52.38
CA ARG A 47 -8.96 -19.09 -51.33
C ARG A 47 -8.05 -19.73 -50.28
N HIS A 48 -6.88 -20.20 -50.69
CA HIS A 48 -5.91 -20.77 -49.76
C HIS A 48 -5.30 -19.69 -48.86
N GLU A 49 -4.84 -18.59 -49.44
CA GLU A 49 -4.26 -17.44 -48.72
C GLU A 49 -5.25 -16.79 -47.75
N TYR A 50 -6.52 -16.68 -48.13
CA TYR A 50 -7.58 -16.06 -47.32
C TYR A 50 -8.55 -17.06 -46.71
N SER A 51 -8.12 -18.30 -46.50
CA SER A 51 -8.99 -19.39 -46.01
C SER A 51 -9.69 -19.04 -44.69
N SER A 52 -9.00 -18.42 -43.74
CA SER A 52 -9.58 -17.98 -42.46
C SER A 52 -10.73 -16.97 -42.64
N ALA A 53 -10.57 -15.99 -43.53
CA ALA A 53 -11.60 -14.99 -43.83
C ALA A 53 -12.85 -15.59 -44.48
N PHE A 54 -12.67 -16.62 -45.34
CA PHE A 54 -13.80 -17.37 -45.88
C PHE A 54 -14.53 -18.16 -44.80
N THR A 55 -13.78 -18.84 -43.91
CA THR A 55 -14.41 -19.57 -42.79
C THR A 55 -15.14 -18.64 -41.84
N GLU A 56 -14.59 -17.45 -41.55
CA GLU A 56 -15.23 -16.45 -40.69
C GLU A 56 -16.55 -15.96 -41.30
N LYS A 57 -16.58 -15.72 -42.61
CA LYS A 57 -17.81 -15.34 -43.32
C LYS A 57 -18.87 -16.43 -43.27
N ASP A 58 -18.47 -17.70 -43.34
CA ASP A 58 -19.38 -18.85 -43.34
C ASP A 58 -19.87 -19.21 -41.92
N LEU A 59 -19.29 -18.63 -40.87
CA LEU A 59 -19.72 -18.84 -39.49
C LEU A 59 -21.05 -18.13 -39.19
N THR A 60 -21.97 -18.87 -38.58
CA THR A 60 -23.22 -18.29 -38.07
C THR A 60 -22.99 -17.51 -36.77
N SER A 61 -23.84 -16.52 -36.50
CA SER A 61 -23.76 -15.72 -35.27
C SER A 61 -23.95 -16.55 -33.98
N ALA A 62 -24.52 -17.75 -34.07
CA ALA A 62 -24.69 -18.68 -32.96
C ALA A 62 -23.40 -19.41 -32.55
N ALA A 63 -22.33 -19.36 -33.36
CA ALA A 63 -21.06 -19.98 -33.03
C ALA A 63 -20.44 -19.30 -31.80
N GLY A 64 -20.07 -20.11 -30.80
CA GLY A 64 -19.41 -19.65 -29.57
C GLY A 64 -18.01 -19.10 -29.85
N GLU A 65 -17.51 -18.30 -28.91
CA GLU A 65 -16.25 -17.56 -29.07
C GLU A 65 -15.05 -18.47 -29.40
N GLY A 66 -14.92 -19.63 -28.73
CA GLY A 66 -13.85 -20.59 -29.01
C GLY A 66 -13.87 -21.13 -30.46
N THR A 67 -15.05 -21.41 -31.00
CA THR A 67 -15.23 -21.82 -32.41
C THR A 67 -14.81 -20.73 -33.38
N ARG A 68 -15.04 -19.45 -33.03
CA ARG A 68 -14.63 -18.32 -33.85
C ARG A 68 -13.12 -18.15 -33.82
N HIS A 69 -12.50 -18.21 -32.64
CA HIS A 69 -11.05 -18.14 -32.47
C HIS A 69 -10.33 -19.26 -33.22
N ILE A 70 -10.87 -20.48 -33.25
CA ILE A 70 -10.30 -21.58 -34.04
C ILE A 70 -10.41 -21.31 -35.55
N ALA A 71 -11.55 -20.79 -36.02
CA ALA A 71 -11.74 -20.53 -37.45
C ALA A 71 -10.88 -19.36 -37.96
N THR A 72 -10.69 -18.31 -37.14
CA THR A 72 -9.85 -17.16 -37.50
C THR A 72 -8.36 -17.41 -37.26
N SER A 73 -8.00 -18.47 -36.53
CA SER A 73 -6.60 -18.81 -36.26
C SER A 73 -5.82 -19.11 -37.54
N THR A 74 -4.54 -18.73 -37.52
CA THR A 74 -3.63 -19.06 -38.61
C THR A 74 -3.37 -20.57 -38.65
N PRO A 75 -3.35 -21.21 -39.84
CA PRO A 75 -2.99 -22.61 -39.96
C PRO A 75 -1.60 -22.88 -39.36
N TRP A 76 -1.44 -24.03 -38.72
CA TRP A 76 -0.16 -24.44 -38.14
C TRP A 76 0.91 -24.66 -39.22
N THR A 77 2.01 -23.90 -39.15
CA THR A 77 3.12 -23.95 -40.12
C THR A 77 4.31 -24.80 -39.65
N GLY A 78 4.23 -25.40 -38.45
CA GLY A 78 5.33 -26.15 -37.82
C GLY A 78 6.07 -25.38 -36.73
N GLU A 79 5.94 -24.06 -36.71
CA GLU A 79 6.49 -23.17 -35.69
C GLU A 79 5.35 -22.45 -34.95
N GLU A 80 5.47 -22.32 -33.63
CA GLU A 80 4.49 -21.61 -32.80
C GLU A 80 4.76 -20.10 -32.84
N HIS A 81 3.74 -19.29 -33.11
CA HIS A 81 3.87 -17.84 -33.05
C HIS A 81 4.08 -17.39 -31.59
N THR A 82 4.85 -16.33 -31.38
CA THR A 82 5.18 -15.83 -30.02
C THR A 82 3.93 -15.49 -29.21
N ALA A 83 2.89 -14.93 -29.85
CA ALA A 83 1.63 -14.61 -29.21
C ALA A 83 0.91 -15.86 -28.69
N ASP A 84 0.92 -16.95 -29.47
CA ASP A 84 0.28 -18.21 -29.09
C ASP A 84 1.04 -18.89 -27.95
N ALA A 85 2.38 -18.83 -27.99
CA ALA A 85 3.23 -19.32 -26.91
C ALA A 85 2.95 -18.58 -25.58
N VAL A 86 2.77 -17.26 -25.64
CA VAL A 86 2.40 -16.44 -24.47
C VAL A 86 0.98 -16.77 -24.00
N LEU A 87 0.02 -16.93 -24.92
CA LEU A 87 -1.36 -17.32 -24.57
C LEU A 87 -1.38 -18.67 -23.84
N ARG A 88 -0.63 -19.66 -24.34
CA ARG A 88 -0.47 -20.96 -23.68
C ARG A 88 0.14 -20.82 -22.28
N MET A 89 1.17 -19.99 -22.12
CA MET A 89 1.75 -19.72 -20.80
C MET A 89 0.75 -19.06 -19.84
N LEU A 90 -0.11 -18.16 -20.33
CA LEU A 90 -1.15 -17.51 -19.54
C LEU A 90 -2.27 -18.47 -19.14
N ASP A 91 -2.69 -19.35 -20.04
CA ASP A 91 -3.70 -20.38 -19.77
C ASP A 91 -3.17 -21.44 -18.78
N ASP A 92 -1.89 -21.83 -18.90
CA ASP A 92 -1.23 -22.73 -17.97
C ASP A 92 -1.07 -22.08 -16.58
N ALA A 93 -0.74 -20.79 -16.52
CA ALA A 93 -0.66 -20.04 -15.26
C ALA A 93 -2.04 -19.90 -14.58
N ASN A 94 -3.10 -19.72 -15.36
CA ASN A 94 -4.46 -19.52 -14.88
C ASN A 94 -5.34 -20.76 -15.06
N LYS A 95 -4.82 -21.93 -14.68
CA LYS A 95 -5.54 -23.19 -14.87
C LYS A 95 -6.89 -23.18 -14.14
N PRO A 96 -8.02 -23.26 -14.87
CA PRO A 96 -9.32 -23.12 -14.24
C PRO A 96 -9.60 -24.36 -13.37
N LEU A 97 -10.26 -24.16 -12.21
CA LEU A 97 -10.51 -25.20 -11.20
C LEU A 97 -11.09 -26.49 -11.79
N LYS A 98 -10.95 -27.64 -11.14
CA LYS A 98 -11.60 -28.88 -11.63
C LYS A 98 -13.12 -28.66 -11.78
N PRO A 99 -13.79 -29.25 -12.79
CA PRO A 99 -15.23 -29.07 -13.01
C PRO A 99 -16.09 -29.29 -11.76
N GLU A 100 -15.69 -30.22 -10.89
CA GLU A 100 -16.34 -30.50 -9.59
C GLU A 100 -16.34 -29.31 -8.61
N LEU A 101 -15.33 -28.44 -8.70
CA LEU A 101 -15.17 -27.24 -7.89
C LEU A 101 -15.69 -25.98 -8.59
N ARG A 102 -16.10 -26.09 -9.86
CA ARG A 102 -16.71 -24.99 -10.62
C ARG A 102 -18.20 -24.97 -10.36
N GLY A 103 -18.61 -24.36 -9.25
CA GLY A 103 -20.02 -24.13 -8.96
C GLY A 103 -20.32 -23.85 -7.50
N LYS A 104 -20.81 -22.63 -7.24
CA LYS A 104 -21.44 -22.15 -6.00
C LYS A 104 -20.64 -22.40 -4.71
N PHE A 105 -19.81 -21.43 -4.36
CA PHE A 105 -19.35 -21.23 -2.98
C PHE A 105 -20.57 -21.13 -2.06
N GLN A 106 -20.87 -22.19 -1.31
CA GLN A 106 -21.84 -22.15 -0.22
C GLN A 106 -21.07 -21.78 1.06
N PRO A 107 -21.29 -20.59 1.65
CA PRO A 107 -20.68 -20.28 2.94
C PRO A 107 -21.16 -21.30 4.00
N PRO A 108 -20.32 -21.65 4.99
CA PRO A 108 -20.73 -22.57 6.05
C PRO A 108 -21.95 -22.00 6.78
N VAL A 109 -22.99 -22.82 6.95
CA VAL A 109 -24.24 -22.42 7.61
C VAL A 109 -23.94 -22.11 9.09
N VAL A 110 -23.94 -20.83 9.44
CA VAL A 110 -23.81 -20.36 10.82
C VAL A 110 -25.16 -20.55 11.52
N ASP A 111 -25.22 -21.45 12.50
CA ASP A 111 -26.42 -21.70 13.31
C ASP A 111 -26.66 -20.54 14.31
N PRO A 112 -27.71 -19.70 14.17
CA PRO A 112 -27.91 -18.51 15.00
C PRO A 112 -28.59 -18.79 16.36
N ARG A 113 -28.74 -20.06 16.76
CA ARG A 113 -29.43 -20.42 18.01
C ARG A 113 -28.53 -20.17 19.22
N VAL A 114 -28.99 -19.32 20.14
CA VAL A 114 -28.33 -19.04 21.43
C VAL A 114 -28.30 -20.32 22.28
N LYS A 115 -27.12 -20.95 22.38
CA LYS A 115 -26.92 -22.12 23.24
C LYS A 115 -26.90 -21.67 24.71
N ARG A 116 -27.78 -22.24 25.53
CA ARG A 116 -27.73 -22.05 27.00
C ARG A 116 -26.40 -22.60 27.51
N THR A 117 -25.66 -21.79 28.25
CA THR A 117 -24.43 -22.23 28.90
C THR A 117 -24.76 -23.27 29.98
N ALA A 118 -23.87 -24.25 30.17
CA ALA A 118 -24.06 -25.31 31.14
C ALA A 118 -24.16 -24.75 32.57
N ALA A 119 -25.06 -25.32 33.39
CA ALA A 119 -25.27 -24.88 34.76
C ALA A 119 -24.00 -25.12 35.60
N VAL A 120 -23.36 -24.03 36.05
CA VAL A 120 -22.15 -24.10 36.88
C VAL A 120 -22.51 -24.58 38.29
N PRO A 121 -21.79 -25.58 38.85
CA PRO A 121 -22.06 -26.12 40.19
C PRO A 121 -21.90 -25.04 41.27
N PRO A 122 -22.67 -25.11 42.38
CA PRO A 122 -22.71 -24.05 43.41
C PRO A 122 -21.34 -23.65 43.96
N ARG A 123 -20.46 -24.64 44.18
CA ARG A 123 -19.10 -24.42 44.68
C ARG A 123 -18.25 -23.59 43.72
N GLN A 124 -18.31 -23.87 42.42
CA GLN A 124 -17.56 -23.15 41.41
C GLN A 124 -18.14 -21.74 41.16
N ARG A 125 -19.44 -21.57 41.39
CA ARG A 125 -20.09 -20.26 41.40
C ARG A 125 -19.58 -19.38 42.54
N ALA A 126 -19.41 -19.94 43.73
CA ALA A 126 -18.84 -19.23 44.88
C ALA A 126 -17.36 -18.89 44.69
N LEU A 127 -16.56 -19.80 44.12
CA LEU A 127 -15.15 -19.52 43.78
C LEU A 127 -15.04 -18.40 42.74
N ASN A 128 -15.79 -18.49 41.64
CA ASN A 128 -15.83 -17.44 40.63
C ASN A 128 -16.31 -16.09 41.19
N ALA A 129 -17.24 -16.09 42.15
CA ALA A 129 -17.68 -14.87 42.82
C ALA A 129 -16.59 -14.30 43.75
N ARG A 130 -15.89 -15.15 44.50
CA ARG A 130 -14.76 -14.76 45.35
C ARG A 130 -13.63 -14.13 44.52
N ASP A 131 -13.26 -14.81 43.43
CA ASP A 131 -12.16 -14.37 42.57
C ASP A 131 -12.52 -13.05 41.87
N ARG A 132 -13.77 -12.90 41.40
CA ARG A 132 -14.29 -11.62 40.87
C ARG A 132 -14.33 -10.51 41.92
N ALA A 133 -14.73 -10.82 43.16
CA ALA A 133 -14.73 -9.84 44.24
C ALA A 133 -13.31 -9.37 44.60
N SER A 134 -12.30 -10.25 44.54
CA SER A 134 -10.90 -9.84 44.74
C SER A 134 -10.37 -8.91 43.66
N PHE A 135 -10.78 -9.07 42.39
CA PHE A 135 -10.42 -8.13 41.32
C PHE A 135 -10.97 -6.72 41.58
N TYR A 136 -12.19 -6.61 42.12
CA TYR A 136 -12.76 -5.31 42.50
C TYR A 136 -12.15 -4.72 43.78
N ALA A 137 -11.77 -5.56 44.75
CA ALA A 137 -11.07 -5.11 45.95
C ALA A 137 -9.67 -4.56 45.64
N GLY A 138 -8.99 -5.09 44.61
CA GLY A 138 -7.71 -4.59 44.11
C GLY A 138 -7.79 -3.29 43.31
N MET A 139 -9.00 -2.81 42.98
CA MET A 139 -9.22 -1.59 42.18
C MET A 139 -9.25 -0.29 43.02
N GLY A 140 -8.73 -0.30 44.25
CA GLY A 140 -8.49 0.92 45.04
C GLY A 140 -9.66 1.47 45.87
N MET A 141 -10.78 0.75 46.02
CA MET A 141 -11.96 1.22 46.78
C MET A 141 -11.77 1.36 48.31
N LYS A 142 -10.63 0.92 48.84
CA LYS A 142 -10.29 0.93 50.28
C LYS A 142 -9.23 1.96 50.66
N GLU A 143 -8.61 2.64 49.70
CA GLU A 143 -7.65 3.70 50.00
C GLU A 143 -8.41 5.02 50.15
N ASP A 144 -8.55 5.51 51.39
CA ASP A 144 -9.33 6.71 51.76
C ASP A 144 -8.73 8.05 51.27
N LYS A 145 -7.93 8.05 50.21
CA LYS A 145 -7.30 9.25 49.64
C LYS A 145 -7.75 9.46 48.19
N GLY A 146 -9.00 9.90 48.00
CA GLY A 146 -9.40 10.36 46.66
C GLY A 146 -10.86 10.74 46.40
N LEU A 147 -11.83 10.36 47.23
CA LEU A 147 -13.25 10.68 47.00
C LEU A 147 -13.87 11.36 48.22
N SER A 148 -14.59 12.46 48.01
CA SER A 148 -15.35 13.12 49.07
C SER A 148 -16.48 12.23 49.57
N ASP A 149 -16.93 12.43 50.82
CA ASP A 149 -17.99 11.60 51.41
C ASP A 149 -19.30 11.64 50.60
N LYS A 150 -19.59 12.78 49.97
CA LYS A 150 -20.76 12.95 49.08
C LYS A 150 -20.62 12.16 47.78
N GLU A 151 -19.47 12.22 47.13
CA GLU A 151 -19.18 11.41 45.93
C GLU A 151 -19.15 9.92 46.26
N ARG A 152 -18.71 9.55 47.48
CA ARG A 152 -18.72 8.17 47.98
C ARG A 152 -20.14 7.67 48.21
N GLU A 153 -21.05 8.51 48.68
CA GLU A 153 -22.47 8.18 48.83
C GLU A 153 -23.19 8.08 47.49
N GLU A 154 -22.88 8.96 46.54
CA GLU A 154 -23.37 8.86 45.16
C GLU A 154 -22.82 7.63 44.46
N MET A 155 -21.55 7.29 44.65
CA MET A 155 -20.96 6.08 44.11
C MET A 155 -21.62 4.84 44.74
N LYS A 156 -21.83 4.84 46.07
CA LYS A 156 -22.55 3.76 46.78
C LYS A 156 -24.01 3.64 46.32
N SER A 157 -24.69 4.75 46.02
CA SER A 157 -26.07 4.74 45.54
C SER A 157 -26.15 4.22 44.11
N LEU A 158 -25.20 4.58 43.24
CA LEU A 158 -25.05 4.05 41.89
C LEU A 158 -24.68 2.55 41.88
N PHE A 159 -23.85 2.11 42.83
CA PHE A 159 -23.59 0.68 43.02
C PHE A 159 -24.83 -0.06 43.53
N ARG A 160 -25.56 0.53 44.48
CA ARG A 160 -26.80 -0.05 45.02
C ARG A 160 -27.86 -0.19 43.92
N SER A 161 -28.09 0.85 43.13
CA SER A 161 -29.05 0.83 42.01
C SER A 161 -28.68 -0.21 40.96
N ARG A 162 -27.38 -0.44 40.71
CA ARG A 162 -26.92 -1.49 39.78
C ARG A 162 -27.13 -2.92 40.28
N PHE A 163 -27.23 -3.12 41.59
CA PHE A 163 -27.45 -4.44 42.20
C PHE A 163 -28.90 -4.69 42.64
N GLU A 164 -29.77 -3.69 42.54
CA GLU A 164 -31.20 -3.89 42.69
C GLU A 164 -31.71 -4.91 41.64
N PRO A 165 -32.66 -5.78 42.01
CA PRO A 165 -33.15 -6.84 41.14
C PRO A 165 -33.69 -6.33 39.79
N VAL A 166 -34.08 -5.06 39.72
CA VAL A 166 -34.55 -4.38 38.50
C VAL A 166 -33.41 -4.07 37.51
N ALA A 167 -32.20 -3.76 37.99
CA ALA A 167 -31.09 -3.32 37.12
C ALA A 167 -30.23 -4.47 36.56
N ARG A 168 -30.29 -5.67 37.13
CA ARG A 168 -29.57 -6.86 36.63
C ARG A 168 -30.22 -7.54 35.44
N VAL A 169 -31.47 -7.21 35.15
CA VAL A 169 -32.15 -7.66 33.95
C VAL A 169 -32.00 -6.51 32.95
N MET A 170 -31.04 -6.60 32.02
CA MET A 170 -31.20 -5.85 30.78
C MET A 170 -32.58 -6.21 30.25
N PRO A 171 -33.56 -5.30 30.25
CA PRO A 171 -34.94 -5.68 30.03
C PRO A 171 -35.06 -6.13 28.58
N SER A 172 -35.23 -7.44 28.37
CA SER A 172 -35.44 -8.02 27.04
C SER A 172 -36.82 -7.68 26.47
N THR A 173 -37.66 -7.00 27.26
CA THR A 173 -38.99 -6.52 26.89
C THR A 173 -38.97 -5.01 26.65
N PRO A 174 -39.62 -4.50 25.59
CA PRO A 174 -39.64 -3.07 25.26
C PRO A 174 -40.19 -2.19 26.40
N SER A 175 -41.09 -2.72 27.25
CA SER A 175 -41.63 -2.01 28.42
C SER A 175 -40.60 -1.77 29.52
N GLY A 176 -39.70 -2.72 29.78
CA GLY A 176 -38.64 -2.53 30.78
C GLY A 176 -37.55 -1.56 30.31
N LEU A 177 -37.28 -1.51 29.00
CA LEU A 177 -36.36 -0.52 28.42
C LEU A 177 -36.96 0.88 28.53
N ALA A 178 -38.27 1.01 28.32
CA ALA A 178 -39.00 2.26 28.53
C ALA A 178 -38.95 2.72 29.99
N ALA A 179 -39.08 1.81 30.97
CA ALA A 179 -38.95 2.16 32.40
C ALA A 179 -37.55 2.67 32.75
N LEU A 180 -36.49 2.01 32.27
CA LEU A 180 -35.10 2.44 32.46
C LEU A 180 -34.85 3.81 31.80
N ALA A 181 -35.39 4.01 30.59
CA ALA A 181 -35.35 5.30 29.91
C ALA A 181 -36.08 6.39 30.72
N ASN A 182 -37.24 6.08 31.30
CA ASN A 182 -38.00 7.00 32.12
C ASN A 182 -37.22 7.41 33.37
N ASP A 183 -36.60 6.46 34.07
CA ASP A 183 -35.75 6.76 35.24
C ASP A 183 -34.56 7.64 34.86
N HIS A 184 -33.92 7.39 33.72
CA HIS A 184 -32.85 8.25 33.22
C HIS A 184 -33.34 9.65 32.86
N ILE A 185 -34.52 9.76 32.25
CA ILE A 185 -35.16 11.03 31.91
C ILE A 185 -35.49 11.79 33.19
N GLU A 186 -36.10 11.15 34.18
CA GLU A 186 -36.43 11.76 35.48
C GLU A 186 -35.20 12.25 36.23
N ASN A 187 -34.12 11.44 36.26
CA ASN A 187 -32.84 11.85 36.85
C ASN A 187 -32.20 13.03 36.09
N ALA A 188 -32.31 13.09 34.77
CA ALA A 188 -31.82 14.22 33.97
C ALA A 188 -32.72 15.47 34.10
N ILE A 189 -34.02 15.30 34.31
CA ILE A 189 -34.96 16.39 34.67
C ILE A 189 -34.61 16.93 36.06
N ALA A 190 -34.34 16.07 37.03
CA ALA A 190 -33.93 16.44 38.39
C ALA A 190 -32.61 17.24 38.39
N ARG A 191 -31.64 16.83 37.55
CA ARG A 191 -30.39 17.58 37.31
C ARG A 191 -30.58 18.89 36.53
N GLY A 192 -31.80 19.20 36.08
CA GLY A 192 -32.11 20.43 35.36
C GLY A 192 -31.58 20.48 33.92
N GLN A 193 -31.11 19.35 33.37
CA GLN A 193 -30.54 19.29 32.01
C GLN A 193 -31.58 19.64 30.93
N PHE A 194 -32.87 19.45 31.21
CA PHE A 194 -33.98 19.80 30.30
C PHE A 194 -34.46 21.25 30.40
N LYS A 195 -33.92 22.05 31.34
CA LYS A 195 -34.35 23.44 31.56
C LYS A 195 -33.72 24.42 30.55
N ASN A 196 -32.51 24.14 30.05
CA ASN A 196 -31.77 25.00 29.13
C ASN A 196 -31.65 24.43 27.71
N ILE A 197 -32.63 23.65 27.26
CA ILE A 197 -32.68 23.16 25.87
C ILE A 197 -33.56 24.12 25.07
N ALA A 198 -33.02 24.73 24.01
CA ALA A 198 -33.82 25.52 23.08
C ALA A 198 -34.91 24.61 22.47
N ARG A 199 -36.18 24.90 22.72
CA ARG A 199 -37.32 24.16 22.13
C ARG A 199 -37.93 24.99 21.00
N GLY A 200 -37.97 24.44 19.79
CA GLY A 200 -38.60 25.08 18.63
C GLY A 200 -37.91 24.76 17.30
N LYS A 201 -38.46 25.29 16.21
CA LYS A 201 -37.87 25.25 14.85
C LYS A 201 -36.68 26.20 14.81
N GLY A 202 -35.47 25.67 15.02
CA GLY A 202 -34.26 26.46 15.25
C GLY A 202 -33.22 25.74 16.12
N VAL A 203 -33.54 24.56 16.65
CA VAL A 203 -32.52 23.62 17.13
C VAL A 203 -31.59 23.32 15.96
N GLU A 204 -30.28 23.58 16.15
CA GLU A 204 -29.24 23.14 15.22
C GLU A 204 -29.26 21.61 15.17
N LEU A 205 -30.03 21.09 14.23
CA LEU A 205 -29.85 19.72 13.79
C LEU A 205 -28.46 19.69 13.17
N ASP A 206 -27.59 18.83 13.69
CA ASP A 206 -26.30 18.56 13.07
C ASP A 206 -26.56 18.14 11.61
N LEU A 207 -26.50 19.08 10.65
CA LEU A 207 -26.82 18.82 9.24
C LEU A 207 -25.91 17.73 8.65
N ASN A 208 -24.69 17.64 9.22
CA ASN A 208 -23.71 16.59 8.93
C ASN A 208 -24.17 15.19 9.35
N ARG A 209 -25.07 15.08 10.36
CA ARG A 209 -25.70 13.81 10.75
C ARG A 209 -26.73 13.35 9.73
N SER A 210 -27.42 14.31 9.11
CA SER A 210 -28.39 14.05 8.05
C SER A 210 -27.76 13.95 6.66
N ASN A 211 -26.45 14.17 6.54
CA ASN A 211 -25.76 14.06 5.26
C ASN A 211 -25.58 12.58 4.90
N PRO A 212 -26.26 12.07 3.84
CA PRO A 212 -26.15 10.66 3.44
C PRO A 212 -24.76 10.30 2.87
N TYR A 213 -23.91 11.30 2.59
CA TYR A 213 -22.57 11.11 2.05
C TYR A 213 -21.47 11.06 3.10
N VAL A 214 -21.78 11.38 4.37
CA VAL A 214 -20.82 11.21 5.46
C VAL A 214 -21.14 9.91 6.18
N ASP A 215 -20.19 9.00 6.19
CA ASP A 215 -20.37 7.74 6.90
C ASP A 215 -20.60 8.00 8.39
N THR A 216 -21.60 7.31 8.95
CA THR A 216 -21.97 7.45 10.36
C THR A 216 -20.79 7.23 11.30
N THR A 217 -19.84 6.36 10.94
CA THR A 217 -18.59 6.12 11.67
C THR A 217 -17.67 7.32 11.69
N GLU A 218 -17.48 8.04 10.58
CA GLU A 218 -16.66 9.25 10.53
C GLU A 218 -17.29 10.38 11.32
N TYR A 219 -18.60 10.54 11.17
CA TYR A 219 -19.37 11.51 11.93
C TYR A 219 -19.27 11.24 13.44
N LEU A 220 -19.43 9.99 13.89
CA LEU A 220 -19.26 9.63 15.30
C LEU A 220 -17.83 9.83 15.76
N MET A 221 -16.83 9.46 14.96
CA MET A 221 -15.43 9.60 15.31
C MET A 221 -15.04 11.07 15.47
N ASN A 222 -15.41 11.92 14.52
CA ASN A 222 -15.17 13.37 14.58
C ASN A 222 -15.88 13.99 15.79
N ARG A 223 -17.09 13.53 16.11
CA ARG A 223 -17.84 13.98 17.30
C ARG A 223 -17.22 13.51 18.61
N ILE A 224 -16.68 12.29 18.66
CA ILE A 224 -15.96 11.77 19.83
C ILE A 224 -14.68 12.59 20.06
N ILE A 225 -13.92 12.89 19.01
CA ILE A 225 -12.74 13.75 19.06
C ILE A 225 -13.11 15.14 19.60
N GLN A 226 -14.15 15.77 19.05
CA GLN A 226 -14.59 17.11 19.45
C GLN A 226 -15.18 17.19 20.86
N ARG A 227 -15.76 16.11 21.39
CA ARG A 227 -16.45 16.11 22.69
C ARG A 227 -15.60 15.63 23.85
N GLN A 228 -14.67 14.73 23.60
CA GLN A 228 -13.95 14.03 24.67
C GLN A 228 -12.49 14.47 24.78
N ASP A 229 -11.95 15.27 23.84
CA ASP A 229 -10.51 15.58 23.72
C ASP A 229 -9.62 14.32 23.78
N ILE A 230 -10.19 13.14 23.48
CA ILE A 230 -9.50 11.86 23.46
C ILE A 230 -9.22 11.50 22.00
N VAL A 231 -7.94 11.29 21.72
CA VAL A 231 -7.46 10.84 20.42
C VAL A 231 -7.69 9.32 20.34
N PRO A 232 -8.46 8.82 19.35
CA PRO A 232 -8.58 7.39 19.12
C PRO A 232 -7.20 6.70 19.00
N PRO A 233 -7.02 5.48 19.53
CA PRO A 233 -5.71 4.82 19.56
C PRO A 233 -5.02 4.67 18.19
N TRP A 234 -5.79 4.55 17.11
CA TRP A 234 -5.24 4.45 15.75
C TRP A 234 -4.66 5.78 15.25
N ILE A 235 -5.12 6.93 15.75
CA ILE A 235 -4.57 8.25 15.41
C ILE A 235 -3.21 8.44 16.09
N ASP A 236 -3.03 7.98 17.33
CA ASP A 236 -1.70 7.97 17.96
C ASP A 236 -0.72 7.12 17.15
N LYS A 237 -1.16 5.94 16.70
CA LYS A 237 -0.38 5.10 15.77
C LYS A 237 -0.15 5.77 14.42
N GLN A 238 -1.09 6.59 13.94
CA GLN A 238 -0.88 7.41 12.75
C GLN A 238 0.25 8.42 12.96
N GLN A 239 0.26 9.10 14.09
CA GLN A 239 1.31 10.08 14.41
C GLN A 239 2.66 9.41 14.59
N GLU A 240 2.71 8.27 15.28
CA GLU A 240 3.93 7.45 15.41
C GLU A 240 4.46 7.04 14.02
N LEU A 241 3.59 6.54 13.14
CA LEU A 241 3.95 6.12 11.79
C LEU A 241 4.45 7.30 10.95
N SER A 242 3.77 8.46 11.00
CA SER A 242 4.21 9.67 10.29
C SER A 242 5.57 10.15 10.81
N LYS A 243 5.76 10.24 12.12
CA LYS A 243 7.03 10.63 12.74
C LYS A 243 8.17 9.68 12.35
N ALA A 244 7.92 8.37 12.38
CA ALA A 244 8.91 7.37 11.98
C ALA A 244 9.27 7.47 10.49
N ALA A 245 8.27 7.67 9.62
CA ALA A 245 8.49 7.86 8.19
C ALA A 245 9.28 9.15 7.90
N ASP A 246 8.95 10.25 8.57
CA ASP A 246 9.63 11.53 8.40
C ASP A 246 11.08 11.48 8.94
N ALA A 247 11.31 10.77 10.05
CA ALA A 247 12.66 10.51 10.56
C ALA A 247 13.50 9.70 9.56
N LEU A 248 12.94 8.63 8.97
CA LEU A 248 13.61 7.85 7.94
C LEU A 248 13.93 8.70 6.71
N ARG A 249 12.95 9.45 6.19
CA ARG A 249 13.11 10.28 5.00
C ARG A 249 14.09 11.43 5.21
N SER A 250 14.02 12.11 6.34
CA SER A 250 14.96 13.19 6.66
C SER A 250 16.40 12.69 6.77
N ARG A 251 16.62 11.54 7.42
CA ARG A 251 17.93 10.88 7.45
C ARG A 251 18.40 10.50 6.05
N LEU A 252 17.57 9.78 5.29
CA LEU A 252 17.90 9.33 3.94
C LEU A 252 18.28 10.51 3.03
N ARG A 253 17.50 11.60 3.06
CA ARG A 253 17.79 12.82 2.31
C ARG A 253 19.09 13.48 2.75
N ALA A 254 19.34 13.56 4.06
CA ALA A 254 20.57 14.18 4.59
C ALA A 254 21.81 13.37 4.22
N ASP A 255 21.76 12.04 4.37
CA ASP A 255 22.87 11.13 4.09
C ASP A 255 23.19 11.12 2.59
N TRP A 256 22.17 10.98 1.73
CA TRP A 256 22.34 11.05 0.28
C TRP A 256 22.84 12.42 -0.19
N LYS A 257 22.25 13.52 0.30
CA LYS A 257 22.71 14.88 -0.03
C LYS A 257 24.20 15.07 0.33
N ARG A 258 24.62 14.54 1.48
CA ARG A 258 26.02 14.60 1.92
C ARG A 258 26.95 13.76 1.08
N HIS A 259 26.51 12.56 0.69
CA HIS A 259 27.26 11.65 -0.16
C HIS A 259 27.42 12.23 -1.57
N ALA A 260 26.31 12.59 -2.23
CA ALA A 260 26.31 13.11 -3.59
C ALA A 260 27.15 14.39 -3.73
N ALA A 261 27.02 15.35 -2.81
CA ALA A 261 27.84 16.56 -2.81
C ALA A 261 29.34 16.25 -2.63
N ARG A 262 29.71 15.25 -1.81
CA ARG A 262 31.11 14.81 -1.67
C ARG A 262 31.64 14.15 -2.93
N MET A 263 30.85 13.28 -3.57
CA MET A 263 31.26 12.58 -4.78
C MET A 263 31.44 13.54 -5.98
N ILE A 264 30.53 14.51 -6.13
CA ILE A 264 30.64 15.52 -7.19
C ILE A 264 31.84 16.44 -6.97
N ALA A 265 32.10 16.85 -5.72
CA ALA A 265 33.28 17.64 -5.37
C ALA A 265 34.59 16.84 -5.53
N ALA A 266 34.59 15.55 -5.17
CA ALA A 266 35.76 14.67 -5.30
C ALA A 266 36.19 14.45 -6.75
N LYS A 267 35.25 14.59 -7.71
CA LYS A 267 35.56 14.55 -9.15
C LYS A 267 36.39 15.76 -9.64
N GLY A 268 36.55 16.80 -8.80
CA GLY A 268 37.38 17.98 -9.07
C GLY A 268 36.73 19.04 -9.97
N GLY A 269 37.49 20.08 -10.34
CA GLY A 269 37.04 21.20 -11.18
C GLY A 269 36.65 22.47 -10.40
N SER A 270 36.33 23.53 -11.13
CA SER A 270 35.90 24.82 -10.56
C SER A 270 34.55 24.70 -9.83
N LEU A 271 34.24 25.64 -8.93
CA LEU A 271 32.96 25.63 -8.20
C LEU A 271 31.76 25.70 -9.16
N GLU A 272 31.86 26.53 -10.20
CA GLU A 272 30.83 26.71 -11.22
C GLU A 272 30.62 25.41 -12.03
N GLU A 273 31.70 24.71 -12.40
CA GLU A 273 31.60 23.41 -13.07
C GLU A 273 30.97 22.34 -12.18
N GLN A 274 31.27 22.33 -10.87
CA GLN A 274 30.66 21.39 -9.93
C GLN A 274 29.15 21.64 -9.80
N MET A 275 28.75 22.92 -9.76
CA MET A 275 27.33 23.30 -9.76
C MET A 275 26.64 22.91 -11.07
N ALA A 276 27.25 23.21 -12.22
CA ALA A 276 26.71 22.84 -13.53
C ALA A 276 26.53 21.33 -13.69
N ARG A 277 27.49 20.53 -13.21
CA ARG A 277 27.36 19.05 -13.20
C ARG A 277 26.22 18.58 -12.29
N ALA A 278 26.05 19.18 -11.12
CA ALA A 278 24.95 18.86 -10.22
C ALA A 278 23.59 19.21 -10.86
N GLU A 279 23.50 20.34 -11.58
CA GLU A 279 22.31 20.75 -12.33
C GLU A 279 22.01 19.82 -13.51
N GLN A 280 23.03 19.36 -14.24
CA GLN A 280 22.88 18.36 -15.30
C GLN A 280 22.34 17.03 -14.75
N TYR A 281 22.87 16.56 -13.62
CA TYR A 281 22.30 15.37 -12.96
C TYR A 281 20.88 15.62 -12.48
N ALA A 282 20.56 16.81 -11.95
CA ALA A 282 19.20 17.15 -11.55
C ALA A 282 18.23 17.18 -12.75
N ALA A 283 18.66 17.65 -13.91
CA ALA A 283 17.89 17.59 -15.14
C ALA A 283 17.64 16.14 -15.58
N ALA A 284 18.68 15.29 -15.55
CA ALA A 284 18.56 13.87 -15.85
C ALA A 284 17.59 13.13 -14.91
N GLU A 285 17.61 13.44 -13.61
CA GLU A 285 16.68 12.87 -12.63
C GLU A 285 15.23 13.26 -12.89
N ARG A 286 14.97 14.49 -13.35
CA ARG A 286 13.61 14.94 -13.65
C ARG A 286 13.00 14.19 -14.83
N VAL A 287 13.83 13.82 -15.81
CA VAL A 287 13.42 13.01 -16.97
C VAL A 287 13.20 11.56 -16.55
N TYR A 288 14.10 10.99 -15.75
CA TYR A 288 14.01 9.59 -15.31
C TYR A 288 12.89 9.36 -14.29
N ASN A 289 12.73 10.27 -13.32
CA ASN A 289 11.73 10.20 -12.26
C ASN A 289 10.92 11.51 -12.18
N PRO A 290 9.87 11.66 -12.99
CA PRO A 290 9.01 12.82 -12.95
C PRO A 290 8.14 12.79 -11.68
N ARG A 291 8.66 13.34 -10.57
CA ARG A 291 7.85 13.58 -9.37
C ARG A 291 7.00 14.83 -9.58
N GLN A 292 5.68 14.65 -9.62
CA GLN A 292 4.76 15.75 -9.42
C GLN A 292 4.93 16.24 -7.98
N VAL A 293 5.48 17.44 -7.79
CA VAL A 293 5.49 18.10 -6.49
C VAL A 293 4.03 18.37 -6.13
N ALA A 294 3.44 17.47 -5.35
CA ALA A 294 2.07 17.59 -4.89
C ALA A 294 1.94 18.86 -4.05
N GLY A 295 1.32 19.89 -4.63
CA GLY A 295 1.05 21.16 -3.94
C GLY A 295 1.20 22.45 -4.75
N LYS A 296 1.58 22.42 -6.03
CA LYS A 296 1.62 23.63 -6.89
C LYS A 296 0.85 23.56 -8.22
N ALA A 297 0.19 22.45 -8.54
CA ALA A 297 -0.32 22.21 -9.88
C ALA A 297 -1.85 22.31 -10.04
N VAL A 298 -2.62 22.62 -9.00
CA VAL A 298 -4.10 22.69 -9.13
C VAL A 298 -4.62 24.12 -9.33
N ASP A 299 -3.88 25.15 -8.90
CA ASP A 299 -4.28 26.56 -9.09
C ASP A 299 -3.64 27.24 -10.31
N ALA A 300 -2.81 26.52 -11.08
CA ALA A 300 -2.08 27.03 -12.25
C ALA A 300 -2.53 26.37 -13.57
N ALA A 301 -3.72 25.77 -13.62
CA ALA A 301 -4.27 25.19 -14.84
C ALA A 301 -5.07 26.21 -15.70
N GLY A 302 -4.90 27.51 -15.44
CA GLY A 302 -5.65 28.57 -16.11
C GLY A 302 -4.85 29.56 -16.95
N GLN A 303 -3.59 29.86 -16.63
CA GLN A 303 -2.79 30.87 -17.32
C GLN A 303 -1.31 30.47 -17.27
N ASP A 304 -0.62 30.59 -18.42
CA ASP A 304 0.76 30.16 -18.71
C ASP A 304 1.00 28.66 -18.88
N ALA A 305 0.52 28.13 -20.00
CA ALA A 305 1.26 27.10 -20.74
C ALA A 305 2.53 27.71 -21.38
N GLY A 306 3.40 28.29 -20.55
CA GLY A 306 4.79 28.51 -20.91
C GLY A 306 5.49 27.16 -20.80
N GLN A 307 5.83 26.55 -21.93
CA GLN A 307 6.80 25.47 -21.98
C GLN A 307 7.99 25.88 -21.10
N PRO A 308 8.38 25.12 -20.05
CA PRO A 308 9.63 25.40 -19.38
C PRO A 308 10.70 25.25 -20.45
N GLY A 309 11.36 26.38 -20.77
CA GLY A 309 12.26 26.50 -21.91
C GLY A 309 13.09 25.25 -22.09
N GLU A 310 12.94 24.65 -23.26
CA GLU A 310 13.82 23.63 -23.80
C GLU A 310 15.18 24.32 -23.98
N GLN A 311 15.91 24.44 -22.87
CA GLN A 311 17.32 24.74 -22.91
C GLN A 311 17.91 23.59 -23.71
N ASP A 312 18.60 23.89 -24.80
CA ASP A 312 19.41 22.97 -25.60
C ASP A 312 20.50 22.34 -24.71
N LEU A 313 20.08 21.47 -23.81
CA LEU A 313 20.95 20.62 -23.04
C LEU A 313 21.35 19.54 -24.01
N GLY A 314 22.63 19.55 -24.41
CA GLY A 314 23.24 18.40 -25.08
C GLY A 314 22.92 17.09 -24.33
N PRO A 315 23.20 15.92 -24.93
CA PRO A 315 22.74 14.63 -24.43
C PRO A 315 22.92 14.51 -22.91
N LEU A 316 21.79 14.46 -22.19
CA LEU A 316 21.79 14.48 -20.73
C LEU A 316 22.55 13.26 -20.21
N PRO A 317 23.40 13.42 -19.18
CA PRO A 317 24.09 12.30 -18.57
C PRO A 317 23.10 11.37 -17.88
N ARG A 318 23.52 10.14 -17.62
CA ARG A 318 22.72 9.21 -16.82
C ARG A 318 22.45 9.79 -15.42
N PRO A 319 21.29 9.50 -14.80
CA PRO A 319 20.97 9.92 -13.45
C PRO A 319 22.08 9.49 -12.47
N PHE A 320 22.38 10.31 -11.46
CA PHE A 320 23.49 10.05 -10.55
C PHE A 320 23.10 8.95 -9.53
N ARG A 321 23.70 7.77 -9.67
CA ARG A 321 23.51 6.61 -8.79
C ARG A 321 24.87 6.03 -8.40
N ASP A 322 25.03 5.71 -7.12
CA ASP A 322 26.26 5.13 -6.58
C ASP A 322 25.94 3.76 -5.96
N PRO A 323 26.31 2.64 -6.64
CA PRO A 323 25.98 1.30 -6.17
C PRO A 323 26.71 0.91 -4.89
N ASP A 324 27.84 1.54 -4.59
CA ASP A 324 28.62 1.20 -3.39
C ASP A 324 27.99 1.83 -2.14
N TRP A 325 27.44 3.05 -2.28
CA TRP A 325 26.62 3.66 -1.23
C TRP A 325 25.34 2.89 -0.98
N GLU A 326 24.65 2.48 -2.05
CA GLU A 326 23.42 1.68 -1.93
C GLU A 326 23.69 0.38 -1.16
N LYS A 327 24.75 -0.37 -1.51
CA LYS A 327 25.12 -1.60 -0.79
C LYS A 327 25.45 -1.36 0.69
N ALA A 328 26.15 -0.27 1.00
CA ALA A 328 26.52 0.07 2.37
C ALA A 328 25.29 0.37 3.24
N GLU A 329 24.33 1.15 2.73
CA GLU A 329 23.14 1.55 3.48
C GLU A 329 21.98 0.54 3.37
N HIS A 330 22.02 -0.39 2.41
CA HIS A 330 20.93 -1.32 2.12
C HIS A 330 20.46 -2.12 3.34
N ALA A 331 21.39 -2.63 4.17
CA ALA A 331 21.04 -3.41 5.36
C ALA A 331 20.21 -2.60 6.37
N TYR A 332 20.61 -1.35 6.62
CA TYR A 332 19.89 -0.44 7.52
C TYR A 332 18.54 -0.03 6.93
N LEU A 333 18.51 0.36 5.66
CA LEU A 333 17.29 0.80 5.00
C LEU A 333 16.25 -0.32 4.93
N LYS A 334 16.68 -1.55 4.63
CA LYS A 334 15.80 -2.72 4.67
C LYS A 334 15.17 -2.93 6.04
N LEU A 335 15.98 -2.92 7.11
CA LEU A 335 15.48 -3.10 8.48
C LEU A 335 14.52 -1.97 8.90
N SER A 336 14.84 -0.73 8.55
CA SER A 336 13.99 0.42 8.89
C SER A 336 12.64 0.39 8.15
N ILE A 337 12.59 -0.15 6.92
CA ILE A 337 11.34 -0.35 6.20
C ILE A 337 10.54 -1.53 6.76
N GLU A 338 11.19 -2.60 7.18
CA GLU A 338 10.53 -3.69 7.91
C GLU A 338 9.88 -3.17 9.20
N GLN A 339 10.56 -2.29 9.93
CA GLN A 339 10.02 -1.60 11.11
C GLN A 339 8.82 -0.71 10.75
N LEU A 340 8.91 0.11 9.70
CA LEU A 340 7.77 0.92 9.23
C LEU A 340 6.59 0.04 8.83
N ASN A 341 6.82 -1.05 8.12
CA ASN A 341 5.78 -1.98 7.71
C ASN A 341 5.13 -2.71 8.89
N ALA A 342 5.89 -2.98 9.96
CA ALA A 342 5.33 -3.49 11.21
C ALA A 342 4.40 -2.46 11.88
N LEU A 343 4.80 -1.18 11.93
CA LEU A 343 3.95 -0.09 12.42
C LEU A 343 2.70 0.08 11.55
N THR A 344 2.84 0.07 10.22
CA THR A 344 1.72 0.13 9.27
C THR A 344 0.73 -1.01 9.49
N ARG A 345 1.23 -2.23 9.75
CA ARG A 345 0.37 -3.37 10.06
C ARG A 345 -0.43 -3.12 11.34
N SER A 346 0.22 -2.67 12.41
CA SER A 346 -0.44 -2.37 13.68
C SER A 346 -1.49 -1.25 13.55
N TYR A 347 -1.19 -0.24 12.74
CA TYR A 347 -2.09 0.86 12.40
C TYR A 347 -3.30 0.37 11.61
N ASN A 348 -3.08 -0.37 10.52
CA ASN A 348 -4.15 -0.87 9.64
C ASN A 348 -5.11 -1.85 10.33
N LEU A 349 -4.68 -2.53 11.41
CA LEU A 349 -5.55 -3.38 12.22
C LEU A 349 -6.56 -2.57 13.05
N MET A 350 -6.20 -1.35 13.43
CA MET A 350 -7.03 -0.48 14.27
C MET A 350 -7.79 0.58 13.46
N ALA A 351 -7.27 0.95 12.30
CA ALA A 351 -7.81 2.00 11.45
C ALA A 351 -9.07 1.54 10.69
N PRO A 352 -10.06 2.44 10.50
CA PRO A 352 -11.18 2.19 9.59
C PRO A 352 -10.67 2.01 8.14
N GLU A 353 -11.45 1.31 7.30
CA GLU A 353 -11.04 0.91 5.94
C GLU A 353 -10.50 2.08 5.09
N LEU A 354 -11.16 3.24 5.14
CA LEU A 354 -10.75 4.43 4.39
C LEU A 354 -9.37 4.97 4.81
N ALA A 355 -9.01 4.82 6.09
CA ALA A 355 -7.78 5.38 6.64
C ALA A 355 -6.58 4.44 6.50
N LYS A 356 -6.77 3.21 6.01
CA LYS A 356 -5.68 2.24 5.88
C LYS A 356 -4.59 2.74 4.93
N LYS A 357 -3.33 2.52 5.31
CA LYS A 357 -2.15 2.93 4.55
C LYS A 357 -1.51 1.74 3.83
N PRO A 358 -0.98 1.93 2.60
CA PRO A 358 -0.21 0.89 1.93
C PRO A 358 1.14 0.67 2.62
N TYR A 359 1.73 -0.50 2.38
CA TYR A 359 3.08 -0.81 2.85
C TYR A 359 4.15 -0.02 2.08
N TYR A 360 5.27 0.23 2.76
CA TYR A 360 6.44 0.92 2.24
C TYR A 360 7.33 -0.03 1.44
N ASN A 361 7.88 0.49 0.34
CA ASN A 361 8.84 -0.22 -0.52
C ASN A 361 10.15 0.59 -0.59
N LEU A 362 11.28 -0.10 -0.41
CA LEU A 362 12.62 0.47 -0.42
C LEU A 362 12.92 1.23 -1.70
N GLN A 363 12.65 0.62 -2.85
CA GLN A 363 13.00 1.22 -4.12
C GLN A 363 12.26 2.54 -4.33
N ARG A 364 10.97 2.57 -3.94
CA ARG A 364 10.13 3.77 -4.03
C ARG A 364 10.62 4.90 -3.14
N GLU A 365 11.08 4.59 -1.92
CA GLU A 365 11.61 5.60 -1.00
C GLU A 365 13.01 6.10 -1.43
N LEU A 366 13.83 5.24 -2.05
CA LEU A 366 15.10 5.64 -2.67
C LEU A 366 14.88 6.55 -3.87
N ASP A 367 14.05 6.13 -4.83
CA ASP A 367 13.71 6.93 -6.01
C ASP A 367 13.11 8.27 -5.59
N ALA A 368 12.28 8.27 -4.54
CA ALA A 368 11.75 9.47 -3.94
C ALA A 368 12.83 10.41 -3.38
N CYS A 369 13.76 9.85 -2.62
CA CYS A 369 14.88 10.61 -2.07
C CYS A 369 15.74 11.22 -3.18
N PHE A 370 16.06 10.45 -4.22
CA PHE A 370 16.90 10.91 -5.31
C PHE A 370 16.30 12.12 -6.03
N ALA A 371 15.03 12.06 -6.39
CA ALA A 371 14.39 13.17 -7.06
C ALA A 371 14.10 14.38 -6.14
N ASP A 372 13.84 14.17 -4.83
CA ASP A 372 13.70 15.27 -3.86
C ASP A 372 15.06 15.99 -3.63
N VAL A 373 16.17 15.25 -3.59
CA VAL A 373 17.51 15.78 -3.25
C VAL A 373 18.23 16.36 -4.46
N ALA A 374 18.04 15.81 -5.66
CA ALA A 374 18.75 16.23 -6.87
C ALA A 374 18.82 17.76 -7.09
N PRO A 375 17.72 18.53 -7.02
CA PRO A 375 17.77 19.99 -7.18
C PRO A 375 18.45 20.73 -6.02
N LEU A 376 18.67 20.09 -4.87
CA LEU A 376 19.29 20.69 -3.68
C LEU A 376 20.82 20.56 -3.69
N ILE A 377 21.38 19.66 -4.50
CA ILE A 377 22.81 19.33 -4.49
C ILE A 377 23.67 20.54 -4.90
N ALA A 378 23.28 21.28 -5.94
CA ALA A 378 24.04 22.44 -6.41
C ALA A 378 24.18 23.52 -5.32
N LYS A 379 23.09 23.78 -4.58
CA LYS A 379 23.09 24.70 -3.43
C LYS A 379 23.97 24.19 -2.30
N GLU A 380 23.86 22.89 -1.96
CA GLU A 380 24.70 22.29 -0.91
C GLU A 380 26.20 22.35 -1.25
N ILE A 381 26.58 22.17 -2.52
CA ILE A 381 27.98 22.31 -2.96
C ILE A 381 28.45 23.74 -2.76
N LYS A 382 27.64 24.73 -3.18
CA LYS A 382 27.93 26.15 -2.96
C LYS A 382 28.09 26.46 -1.48
N ASP A 383 27.13 26.04 -0.65
CA ASP A 383 27.11 26.29 0.79
C ASP A 383 28.29 25.62 1.51
N ARG A 384 28.78 24.48 1.02
CA ARG A 384 29.99 23.82 1.55
C ARG A 384 31.27 24.51 1.13
N ALA A 385 31.31 25.07 -0.07
CA ALA A 385 32.48 25.79 -0.58
C ALA A 385 32.61 27.18 0.05
N THR A 386 31.49 27.87 0.27
CA THR A 386 31.46 29.23 0.84
C THR A 386 31.29 29.24 2.36
N GLY A 387 30.75 28.15 2.93
CA GLY A 387 30.48 28.05 4.35
C GLY A 387 31.77 28.03 5.19
N PRO A 388 31.74 28.58 6.42
CA PRO A 388 32.87 28.46 7.32
C PRO A 388 33.14 26.97 7.54
N ARG A 389 34.37 26.51 7.30
CA ARG A 389 34.79 25.15 7.62
C ARG A 389 34.40 24.89 9.07
N ALA A 390 33.41 24.04 9.29
CA ALA A 390 33.02 23.61 10.62
C ALA A 390 34.22 22.91 11.22
N THR A 391 35.03 23.65 11.97
CA THR A 391 36.06 23.07 12.82
C THR A 391 35.30 22.19 13.79
N SER A 392 35.38 20.87 13.63
CA SER A 392 34.96 19.94 14.67
C SER A 392 35.91 20.21 15.85
N ARG A 393 35.54 21.14 16.73
CA ARG A 393 36.27 21.39 17.97
C ARG A 393 36.03 20.20 18.89
N LEU A 394 36.78 19.12 18.66
CA LEU A 394 37.22 18.23 19.71
C LEU A 394 38.28 18.98 20.54
N SER A 395 37.86 19.99 21.31
CA SER A 395 38.70 20.69 22.28
C SER A 395 37.86 21.60 23.19
N SER A 396 37.50 21.04 24.36
CA SER A 396 37.40 21.67 25.68
C SER A 396 37.15 23.19 25.81
N LYS A 397 35.90 23.58 26.14
CA LYS A 397 35.48 24.26 27.39
C LYS A 397 34.01 24.70 27.26
N PRO A 398 33.13 24.41 28.23
CA PRO A 398 31.78 25.00 28.23
C PRO A 398 31.86 26.51 28.56
N PRO A 399 30.97 27.34 28.00
CA PRO A 399 30.86 28.76 28.35
C PRO A 399 30.33 28.90 29.79
N PRO A 400 30.61 30.02 30.49
CA PRO A 400 30.12 30.24 31.83
C PRO A 400 28.60 30.35 31.84
N PHE A 401 28.01 29.59 32.75
CA PHE A 401 26.60 29.52 33.10
C PHE A 401 26.10 30.88 33.59
N THR A 402 25.19 31.50 32.84
CA THR A 402 24.23 32.51 33.35
C THR A 402 22.89 31.81 33.51
N GLY A 403 22.35 31.86 34.73
CA GLY A 403 21.40 30.88 35.23
C GLY A 403 19.97 30.98 34.73
N GLU A 404 19.34 29.81 34.61
CA GLU A 404 17.94 29.54 34.98
C GLU A 404 17.69 28.03 34.94
N GLY A 405 17.03 27.48 35.98
CA GLY A 405 16.32 26.19 35.92
C GLY A 405 17.01 24.94 36.50
N ILE A 406 16.70 24.60 37.76
CA ILE A 406 17.04 23.34 38.46
C ILE A 406 16.12 22.17 38.00
N MET A 407 15.88 22.03 36.70
CA MET A 407 15.04 20.94 36.14
C MET A 407 15.63 20.27 34.90
N GLY A 408 16.95 20.37 34.70
CA GLY A 408 17.68 19.74 33.58
C GLY A 408 18.72 18.69 33.96
N SER A 409 18.89 18.38 35.25
CA SER A 409 19.99 17.53 35.74
C SER A 409 19.59 16.06 36.00
N LEU A 410 18.61 15.52 35.27
CA LEU A 410 18.17 14.12 35.41
C LEU A 410 17.99 13.42 34.05
N GLY A 411 18.80 13.82 33.06
CA GLY A 411 18.99 13.09 31.81
C GLY A 411 20.42 12.56 31.75
N GLY A 412 20.60 11.29 32.10
CA GLY A 412 21.89 10.61 32.05
C GLY A 412 22.55 10.76 30.69
N LYS A 413 23.80 11.26 30.70
CA LYS A 413 24.65 11.34 29.50
C LYS A 413 25.25 9.96 29.26
N ASP A 414 24.56 9.13 28.48
CA ASP A 414 25.16 7.92 27.91
C ASP A 414 26.12 8.31 26.78
N SER A 415 27.37 8.56 27.13
CA SER A 415 28.46 8.53 26.15
C SER A 415 28.72 7.07 25.77
N VAL A 416 28.03 6.57 24.75
CA VAL A 416 28.28 5.24 24.17
C VAL A 416 29.65 5.27 23.48
N LYS A 417 30.66 4.73 24.15
CA LYS A 417 31.96 4.41 23.54
C LYS A 417 31.82 3.07 22.83
N ILE A 418 31.82 3.09 21.50
CA ILE A 418 31.84 1.87 20.68
C ILE A 418 33.25 1.30 20.75
N HIS A 419 33.42 0.21 21.51
CA HIS A 419 34.64 -0.59 21.50
C HIS A 419 34.51 -1.66 20.40
N ASP A 420 35.21 -1.48 19.29
CA ASP A 420 35.43 -2.57 18.32
C ASP A 420 36.50 -3.51 18.91
N SER A 421 36.07 -4.49 19.71
CA SER A 421 36.96 -5.57 20.13
C SER A 421 36.99 -6.66 19.06
N ARG A 422 38.09 -6.74 18.30
CA ARG A 422 38.42 -7.88 17.43
C ARG A 422 38.88 -9.11 18.24
N ALA A 423 38.25 -9.36 19.38
CA ALA A 423 38.52 -10.53 20.21
C ALA A 423 37.28 -11.44 20.15
N GLN A 424 37.50 -12.74 19.97
CA GLN A 424 36.45 -13.76 20.00
C GLN A 424 35.66 -13.59 21.32
N PRO A 425 34.31 -13.46 21.28
CA PRO A 425 33.54 -13.26 22.49
C PRO A 425 33.66 -14.49 23.39
N TYR A 426 34.09 -14.27 24.64
CA TYR A 426 34.19 -15.32 25.66
C TYR A 426 32.84 -16.03 25.79
N GLY A 427 32.81 -17.28 25.34
CA GLY A 427 31.56 -18.01 25.14
C GLY A 427 31.07 -18.66 26.42
N PHE A 428 29.75 -18.85 26.53
CA PHE A 428 29.14 -19.59 27.64
C PHE A 428 29.76 -20.99 27.84
N LYS A 429 30.27 -21.61 26.76
CA LYS A 429 31.03 -22.87 26.79
C LYS A 429 32.39 -22.75 27.49
N GLU A 430 33.11 -21.66 27.27
CA GLU A 430 34.41 -21.40 27.92
C GLU A 430 34.18 -21.13 29.41
N TRP A 431 33.16 -20.32 29.73
CA TRP A 431 32.72 -20.11 31.11
C TRP A 431 32.33 -21.42 31.82
N TRP A 432 31.55 -22.30 31.16
CA TRP A 432 31.12 -23.56 31.76
C TRP A 432 32.28 -24.55 31.97
N ASN A 433 33.24 -24.60 31.04
CA ASN A 433 34.44 -25.44 31.17
C ASN A 433 35.39 -24.93 32.25
N ASP A 434 35.44 -23.62 32.49
CA ASP A 434 36.32 -23.00 33.50
C ASP A 434 35.73 -23.13 34.92
N VAL A 435 34.40 -23.08 35.04
CA VAL A 435 33.69 -23.29 36.32
C VAL A 435 33.79 -24.74 36.83
N TRP A 436 33.91 -25.72 35.94
CA TRP A 436 33.96 -27.15 36.28
C TRP A 436 35.36 -27.77 36.19
N LYS A 437 36.39 -27.01 35.84
CA LYS A 437 37.79 -27.39 36.04
C LYS A 437 38.26 -26.94 37.43
N LYS A 438 37.83 -27.67 38.46
CA LYS A 438 38.51 -27.68 39.75
C LYS A 438 38.58 -29.10 40.29
#